data_AF-A0A383C8H2-F1
#
_entry.id   AF-A0A383C8H2-F1
#
_cell.length_a   1.000
_cell.length_b   1.000
_cell.length_c   1.000
_cell.angle_alpha   90.00
_cell.angle_beta   90.00
_cell.angle_gamma   90.00
#
_symmetry.space_group_name_H-M   'P 1'
#
loop_
_entity.id
_entity.type
_entity.pdbx_description
1 polymer ?
#
loop_
_entity_poly.entity_id
_entity_poly.type
_entity_poly.pdbx_seq_one_letter_code
_entity_poly.pdbx_strand_id
1 'polypeptide(L)'
;MSKKIEKLFKSYRDQLLHLAKLYSVVEVKSYARSAKRLTISQLELLLIKNRIKLPINRSSDKAIAKQELKENSIRNIYLSIGFIFFIGCLIAMRPYVKSIVNEVKFTYVAEEYKIPKVSKS
;
A
#
# COMPACT_ATOMS: atom_id res chain seq x y z
N MET A 1 -17.40 28.65 2.79
CA MET A 1 -16.29 29.18 1.96
C MET A 1 -16.43 28.93 0.45
N SER A 2 -17.36 28.09 -0.05
CA SER A 2 -17.48 27.77 -1.48
C SER A 2 -17.87 28.97 -2.38
N LYS A 3 -18.85 29.77 -1.94
CA LYS A 3 -19.48 30.83 -2.76
C LYS A 3 -18.55 31.97 -3.23
N LYS A 4 -17.40 32.19 -2.57
CA LYS A 4 -16.43 33.25 -2.95
C LYS A 4 -15.52 32.82 -4.10
N ILE A 5 -15.21 31.51 -4.21
CA ILE A 5 -14.33 30.96 -5.24
C ILE A 5 -15.09 30.81 -6.57
N GLU A 6 -16.36 30.42 -6.51
CA GLU A 6 -17.26 30.39 -7.68
C GLU A 6 -17.43 31.77 -8.34
N LYS A 7 -17.37 32.85 -7.54
CA LYS A 7 -17.46 34.23 -8.05
C LYS A 7 -16.18 34.71 -8.74
N LEU A 8 -15.04 34.06 -8.48
CA LEU A 8 -13.71 34.45 -8.97
C LEU A 8 -13.29 33.67 -10.22
N PHE A 9 -13.85 32.48 -10.43
CA PHE A 9 -13.53 31.65 -11.59
C PHE A 9 -14.81 31.18 -12.29
N LYS A 10 -15.00 31.66 -13.53
CA LYS A 10 -16.17 31.38 -14.37
C LYS A 10 -16.18 29.96 -14.95
N SER A 11 -15.01 29.31 -14.99
CA SER A 11 -14.82 27.95 -15.53
C SER A 11 -13.81 27.15 -14.70
N TYR A 12 -14.04 25.85 -14.58
CA TYR A 12 -13.11 24.89 -13.95
C TYR A 12 -11.70 24.92 -14.59
N ARG A 13 -11.63 25.17 -15.91
CA ARG A 13 -10.35 25.35 -16.62
C ARG A 13 -9.55 26.53 -16.09
N ASP A 14 -10.21 27.64 -15.75
CA ASP A 14 -9.55 28.83 -15.23
C ASP A 14 -9.05 28.61 -13.81
N GLN A 15 -9.78 27.83 -13.01
CA GLN A 15 -9.31 27.39 -11.69
C GLN A 15 -8.02 26.57 -11.80
N LEU A 16 -7.96 25.61 -12.73
CA LEU A 16 -6.75 24.80 -13.00
C LEU A 16 -5.57 25.65 -13.46
N LEU A 17 -5.83 26.62 -14.35
CA LEU A 17 -4.80 27.50 -14.88
C LEU A 17 -4.25 28.44 -13.79
N HIS A 18 -5.13 28.95 -12.92
CA HIS A 18 -4.73 29.75 -11.77
C HIS A 18 -3.87 28.95 -10.80
N LEU A 19 -4.26 27.70 -10.53
CA LEU A 19 -3.49 26.79 -9.67
C LEU A 19 -2.10 26.51 -10.28
N ALA A 20 -2.03 26.21 -11.58
CA ALA A 20 -0.77 26.00 -12.28
C ALA A 20 0.15 27.24 -12.23
N LYS A 21 -0.43 28.44 -12.30
CA LYS A 21 0.32 29.71 -12.17
C LYS A 21 0.82 29.93 -10.75
N LEU A 22 -0.01 29.67 -9.74
CA LEU A 22 0.33 29.79 -8.32
C LEU A 22 1.51 28.89 -7.94
N TYR A 23 1.46 27.61 -8.34
CA TYR A 23 2.50 26.62 -8.05
C TYR A 23 3.64 26.61 -9.09
N SER A 24 3.63 27.52 -10.06
CA SER A 24 4.72 27.68 -11.03
C SER A 24 5.10 26.42 -11.81
N VAL A 25 4.12 25.61 -12.22
CA VAL A 25 4.34 24.34 -12.95
C VAL A 25 5.09 24.56 -14.27
N VAL A 26 6.24 23.88 -14.42
CA VAL A 26 7.17 24.08 -15.54
C VAL A 26 6.53 23.67 -16.87
N GLU A 27 5.81 22.56 -16.91
CA GLU A 27 5.17 22.07 -18.12
C GLU A 27 4.13 23.07 -18.63
N VAL A 28 3.27 23.58 -17.76
CA VAL A 28 2.23 24.56 -18.15
C VAL A 28 2.86 25.84 -18.70
N LYS A 29 3.98 26.31 -18.12
CA LYS A 29 4.74 27.46 -18.64
C LYS A 29 5.33 27.18 -20.03
N SER A 30 5.90 25.99 -20.23
CA SER A 30 6.48 25.57 -21.51
C SER A 30 5.43 25.50 -22.63
N TYR A 31 4.27 24.91 -22.35
CA TYR A 31 3.17 24.84 -23.31
C TYR A 31 2.54 26.21 -23.59
N ALA A 32 2.43 27.08 -22.59
CA ALA A 32 1.99 28.46 -22.78
C ALA A 32 2.95 29.25 -23.70
N ARG A 33 4.28 29.09 -23.51
CA ARG A 33 5.32 29.69 -24.37
C ARG A 33 5.23 29.19 -25.82
N SER A 34 4.80 27.96 -26.01
CA SER A 34 4.64 27.33 -27.32
C SER A 34 3.27 27.57 -27.96
N ALA A 35 2.43 28.44 -27.36
CA ALA A 35 1.04 28.69 -27.76
C ALA A 35 0.15 27.43 -27.86
N LYS A 36 0.54 26.33 -27.21
CA LYS A 36 -0.21 25.07 -27.21
C LYS A 36 -1.30 25.10 -26.15
N ARG A 37 -2.53 24.78 -26.55
CA ARG A 37 -3.68 24.73 -25.64
C ARG A 37 -3.77 23.34 -25.01
N LEU A 38 -3.75 23.28 -23.68
CA LEU A 38 -4.02 22.04 -22.95
C LEU A 38 -5.51 21.87 -22.70
N THR A 39 -5.98 20.63 -22.83
CA THR A 39 -7.32 20.23 -22.40
C THR A 39 -7.39 20.21 -20.87
N ILE A 40 -8.62 20.25 -20.34
CA ILE A 40 -8.88 20.20 -18.90
C ILE A 40 -8.24 18.95 -18.28
N SER A 41 -8.40 17.78 -18.93
CA SER A 41 -7.81 16.52 -18.46
C SER A 41 -6.29 16.53 -18.48
N GLN A 42 -5.66 17.14 -19.49
CA GLN A 42 -4.19 17.29 -19.54
C GLN A 42 -3.68 18.20 -18.42
N LEU A 43 -4.39 19.30 -18.13
CA LEU A 43 -4.06 20.19 -17.00
C LEU A 43 -4.20 19.46 -15.66
N GLU A 44 -5.27 18.69 -15.46
CA GLU A 44 -5.44 17.85 -14.27
C GLU A 44 -4.26 16.88 -14.13
N LEU A 45 -3.90 16.15 -15.19
CA LEU A 45 -2.80 15.19 -15.17
C LEU A 45 -1.45 15.85 -14.83
N LEU A 46 -1.16 17.03 -15.39
CA LEU A 46 0.06 17.77 -15.06
C LEU A 46 0.10 18.25 -13.60
N LEU A 47 -1.03 18.69 -13.06
CA LEU A 47 -1.13 19.11 -11.66
C LEU A 47 -0.99 17.92 -10.70
N ILE A 48 -1.56 16.76 -11.07
CA ILE A 48 -1.42 15.50 -10.32
C ILE A 48 0.02 15.02 -10.31
N LYS A 49 0.68 15.04 -11.48
CA LYS A 49 2.09 14.67 -11.63
C LYS A 49 2.98 15.49 -10.70
N ASN A 50 2.66 16.77 -10.50
CA ASN A 50 3.36 17.69 -9.61
C ASN A 50 2.85 17.68 -8.15
N ARG A 51 2.02 16.70 -7.75
CA ARG A 51 1.46 16.55 -6.38
C ARG A 51 0.63 17.73 -5.88
N ILE A 52 -0.01 18.49 -6.78
CA ILE A 52 -0.87 19.62 -6.41
C ILE A 52 -2.31 19.13 -6.22
N LYS A 53 -2.94 19.49 -5.09
CA LYS A 53 -4.34 19.15 -4.80
C LYS A 53 -5.28 19.91 -5.73
N LEU A 54 -6.14 19.19 -6.43
CA LEU A 54 -7.10 19.74 -7.39
C LEU A 54 -8.41 20.17 -6.69
N PRO A 55 -9.12 21.19 -7.23
CA PRO A 55 -10.42 21.62 -6.71
C PRO A 55 -11.53 20.59 -6.95
N ILE A 56 -12.61 20.68 -6.16
CA ILE A 56 -13.72 19.72 -6.09
C ILE A 56 -14.61 19.84 -7.35
N ASN A 57 -14.21 19.23 -8.46
CA ASN A 57 -15.04 18.83 -9.62
C ASN A 57 -14.19 18.03 -10.62
N ARG A 58 -13.71 16.87 -10.21
CA ARG A 58 -12.61 16.21 -10.90
C ARG A 58 -13.08 15.00 -11.68
N SER A 59 -12.93 15.07 -12.99
CA SER A 59 -13.23 13.94 -13.89
C SER A 59 -12.30 12.75 -13.63
N SER A 60 -11.05 13.04 -13.22
CA SER A 60 -10.01 12.04 -12.93
C SER A 60 -10.11 11.39 -11.55
N ASP A 61 -10.94 11.88 -10.61
CA ASP A 61 -11.04 11.32 -9.26
C ASP A 61 -11.59 9.89 -9.28
N LYS A 62 -12.44 9.54 -10.25
CA LYS A 62 -12.94 8.17 -10.42
C LYS A 62 -11.83 7.17 -10.77
N ALA A 63 -10.85 7.59 -11.57
CA ALA A 63 -9.73 6.72 -11.95
C ALA A 63 -8.74 6.54 -10.79
N ILE A 64 -8.47 7.63 -10.07
CA ILE A 64 -7.55 7.64 -8.92
C ILE A 64 -8.15 6.87 -7.75
N ALA A 65 -9.42 7.09 -7.42
CA ALA A 65 -10.12 6.33 -6.38
C ALA A 65 -10.13 4.83 -6.68
N LYS A 66 -10.35 4.42 -7.94
CA LYS A 66 -10.25 3.01 -8.33
C LYS A 66 -8.84 2.44 -8.13
N GLN A 67 -7.81 3.24 -8.41
CA GLN A 67 -6.42 2.82 -8.26
C GLN A 67 -6.01 2.71 -6.78
N GLU A 68 -6.40 3.69 -5.96
CA GLU A 68 -6.20 3.67 -4.50
C GLU A 68 -6.94 2.49 -3.86
N LEU A 69 -8.19 2.23 -4.26
CA LEU A 69 -8.95 1.07 -3.78
C LEU A 69 -8.30 -0.26 -4.18
N LYS A 70 -7.75 -0.35 -5.39
CA LYS A 70 -7.04 -1.56 -5.85
C LYS A 70 -5.76 -1.79 -5.03
N GLU A 71 -4.98 -0.75 -4.78
CA GLU A 71 -3.76 -0.84 -3.96
C GLU A 71 -4.09 -1.26 -2.52
N ASN A 72 -5.09 -0.63 -1.90
CA ASN A 72 -5.53 -0.97 -0.55
C ASN A 72 -6.07 -2.40 -0.45
N SER A 73 -6.83 -2.85 -1.45
CA SER A 73 -7.34 -4.22 -1.52
C SER A 73 -6.20 -5.24 -1.61
N ILE A 74 -5.21 -4.98 -2.48
CA ILE A 74 -4.04 -5.86 -2.61
C ILE A 74 -3.26 -5.93 -1.30
N ARG A 75 -2.95 -4.79 -0.67
CA ARG A 75 -2.24 -4.77 0.62
C ARG A 75 -2.99 -5.54 1.70
N ASN A 76 -4.31 -5.38 1.77
CA ASN A 76 -5.14 -6.07 2.75
C ASN A 76 -5.20 -7.59 2.50
N ILE A 77 -5.23 -8.04 1.24
CA ILE A 77 -5.15 -9.46 0.89
C ILE A 77 -3.81 -10.07 1.32
N TYR A 78 -2.69 -9.40 1.06
CA TYR A 78 -1.38 -9.88 1.52
C TYR A 78 -1.32 -9.97 3.04
N LEU A 79 -1.84 -8.95 3.74
CA LEU A 79 -1.87 -8.92 5.20
C LEU A 79 -2.71 -10.08 5.76
N SER A 80 -3.89 -10.32 5.21
CA SER A 80 -4.78 -11.39 5.68
C SER A 80 -4.19 -12.78 5.45
N ILE A 81 -3.61 -13.03 4.27
CA ILE A 81 -2.92 -14.30 3.97
C ILE A 81 -1.74 -14.51 4.93
N GLY A 82 -0.96 -13.47 5.20
CA GLY A 82 0.15 -13.53 6.16
C GLY A 82 -0.30 -13.90 7.57
N PHE A 83 -1.41 -13.31 8.04
CA PHE A 83 -1.98 -13.64 9.37
C PHE A 83 -2.49 -15.08 9.44
N ILE A 84 -3.18 -15.58 8.42
CA ILE A 84 -3.67 -16.96 8.37
C ILE A 84 -2.51 -17.95 8.39
N PHE A 85 -1.47 -17.71 7.58
CA PHE A 85 -0.26 -18.53 7.57
C PHE A 85 0.42 -18.54 8.95
N PHE A 86 0.55 -17.37 9.57
CA PHE A 86 1.16 -17.24 10.89
C PHE A 86 0.40 -18.02 11.97
N ILE A 87 -0.93 -17.91 12.00
CA ILE A 87 -1.78 -18.66 12.93
C ILE A 87 -1.65 -20.18 12.68
N GLY A 88 -1.61 -20.60 11.41
CA GLY A 88 -1.38 -21.99 11.04
C GLY A 88 -0.06 -22.54 11.58
N CYS A 89 1.04 -21.78 11.44
CA CYS A 89 2.34 -22.14 12.02
C CYS A 89 2.29 -22.25 13.55
N LEU A 90 1.60 -21.33 14.24
CA LEU A 90 1.48 -21.38 15.70
C LEU A 90 0.74 -22.64 16.19
N ILE A 91 -0.32 -23.05 15.50
CA ILE A 91 -1.08 -24.25 15.85
C ILE A 91 -0.24 -25.51 15.58
N ALA A 92 0.47 -25.57 14.45
CA ALA A 92 1.30 -26.71 14.07
C ALA A 92 2.53 -26.89 14.99
N MET A 93 3.01 -25.83 15.63
CA MET A 93 4.18 -25.88 16.52
C MET A 93 3.95 -26.78 17.74
N ARG A 94 2.74 -26.77 18.32
CA ARG A 94 2.38 -27.59 19.50
C ARG A 94 2.59 -29.11 19.29
N PRO A 95 1.99 -29.75 18.26
CA PRO A 95 2.21 -31.16 18.00
C PRO A 95 3.64 -31.46 17.52
N TYR A 96 4.26 -30.56 16.75
CA TYR A 96 5.63 -30.72 16.28
C TYR A 96 6.65 -30.81 17.43
N VAL A 97 6.58 -29.90 18.40
CA VAL A 97 7.48 -29.97 19.57
C VAL A 97 7.27 -31.27 20.35
N LYS A 98 6.02 -31.73 20.47
CA LYS A 98 5.71 -32.99 21.17
C LYS A 98 6.32 -34.21 20.45
N SER A 99 6.27 -34.28 19.12
CA SER A 99 6.85 -35.41 18.39
C SER A 99 8.37 -35.45 18.53
N ILE A 100 9.05 -34.32 18.39
CA ILE A 100 10.51 -34.24 18.53
C ILE A 100 10.95 -34.58 19.96
N VAL A 101 10.28 -34.02 20.97
CA VAL A 101 10.62 -34.31 22.38
C VAL A 101 10.40 -35.79 22.71
N ASN A 102 9.34 -36.40 22.18
CA ASN A 102 9.11 -37.83 22.38
C ASN A 102 10.23 -38.66 21.76
N GLU A 103 10.63 -38.38 20.52
CA GLU A 103 11.72 -39.07 19.83
C GLU A 103 13.03 -38.98 20.62
N VAL A 104 13.42 -37.78 21.06
CA VAL A 104 14.62 -37.57 21.88
C VAL A 104 14.52 -38.32 23.22
N LYS A 105 13.38 -38.31 23.90
CA LYS A 105 13.21 -39.09 25.13
C LYS A 105 13.37 -40.59 24.90
N PHE A 106 12.85 -41.11 23.78
CA PHE A 106 13.00 -42.53 23.45
C PHE A 106 14.46 -42.89 23.17
N THR A 107 15.22 -42.04 22.49
CA THR A 107 16.65 -42.31 22.23
C THR A 107 17.46 -42.34 23.51
N TYR A 108 17.27 -41.36 24.41
CA TYR A 108 17.94 -41.35 25.72
C TYR A 108 17.59 -42.56 26.59
N VAL A 109 16.31 -42.93 26.67
CA VAL A 109 15.89 -44.11 27.45
C VAL A 109 16.47 -45.39 26.87
N ALA A 110 16.45 -45.56 25.54
CA ALA A 110 17.04 -46.73 24.89
C ALA A 110 18.56 -46.82 25.10
N GLU A 111 19.24 -45.68 25.21
CA GLU A 111 20.66 -45.60 25.54
C GLU A 111 20.92 -46.04 26.99
N GLU A 112 20.12 -45.57 27.97
CA GLU A 112 20.23 -45.99 29.38
C GLU A 112 20.10 -47.52 29.57
N TYR A 113 19.22 -48.19 28.83
CA TYR A 113 19.09 -49.65 28.89
C TYR A 113 20.26 -50.41 28.24
N LYS A 114 20.96 -49.78 27.27
CA LYS A 114 22.12 -50.38 26.61
C LYS A 114 23.40 -50.26 27.42
N ILE A 115 23.45 -49.35 28.41
CA ILE A 115 24.57 -49.25 29.35
C ILE A 115 24.46 -50.45 30.31
N PRO A 116 25.43 -51.39 30.33
CA PRO A 116 25.40 -52.47 31.30
C PRO A 116 25.47 -51.86 32.70
N LYS A 117 24.60 -52.33 33.62
CA LYS A 117 24.63 -51.98 35.06
C LYS A 117 25.95 -52.43 35.68
N VAL A 118 27.04 -51.73 35.41
CA VAL A 118 28.32 -51.92 36.08
C VAL A 118 28.47 -50.79 37.09
N SER A 119 28.72 -51.19 38.33
CA SER A 119 28.95 -50.38 39.53
C SER A 119 27.72 -49.87 40.30
N LYS A 120 27.14 -50.76 41.12
CA LYS A 120 26.98 -50.45 42.55
C LYS A 120 27.54 -51.65 43.33
N SER A 121 28.84 -51.58 43.65
CA SER A 121 29.39 -52.24 44.84
C SER A 121 28.88 -51.53 46.08
#